data_AF-A0A7J2VXQ2-F1
#
_entry.id   AF-A0A7J2VXQ2-F1
#
_cell.length_a   1.000
_cell.length_b   1.000
_cell.length_c   1.000
_cell.angle_alpha   90.00
_cell.angle_beta   90.00
_cell.angle_gamma   90.00
#
_symmetry.space_group_name_H-M   'P 1'
#
loop_
_entity.id
_entity.type
_entity.pdbx_description
1 polymer ?
#
loop_
_entity_poly.entity_id
_entity_poly.type
_entity_poly.pdbx_seq_one_letter_code
_entity_poly.pdbx_strand_id
1 'polypeptide(L)'
;MSSYKENKLSKKSNRNLKEIDLKEWLVEFTSLYREELNNLPLEDIKYHTLEDLSEPAQFLVIWAMNPEFQIVFISHSLELDDKLIEIYGPFENRNLLDIIEEKINNSKLIKVIGKDNFENSLIYALRIIQNYYDPLTGPLENGIYGKFLVNNNPYSVCWVVIGSLQNLDKKEIIRSFFANINSNTQATSIILPQEENVIIQGVGSYMHPPVWIGEPPEPKSLKEKMFGISLLSRSKNIVLKETYKGIPVVFTKNGYIAVGVIDKLLAQEYINEILAILLLRGIPVNVVREADLSEIKITERGGESISWNPLNLRSLAYELSIYNPSILPRTIVSEENIRKSIKLAELLTSDERIKTLLLLYLEAYTYLQNSEYKQSLIIGWIIIEDFYIKDLWMQHILKISDDKRRISKLGSWSVDERLEALNIAGILRNEDFSLLMKIKDIRNEIVHEGKSPEKDIVEACISFATQVVRWYIGNYIGGKIHEL
;
A
#
# COMPACT_ATOMS: atom_id res chain seq x y z
N MET A 1 51.25 10.05 -13.69
CA MET A 1 50.26 11.14 -13.50
C MET A 1 49.88 11.89 -14.78
N SER A 2 50.79 12.19 -15.72
CA SER A 2 50.47 13.05 -16.89
C SER A 2 49.25 12.60 -17.71
N SER A 3 49.25 11.34 -18.17
CA SER A 3 48.15 10.77 -18.97
C SER A 3 46.76 10.82 -18.33
N TYR A 4 46.69 10.90 -16.99
CA TYR A 4 45.41 11.05 -16.27
C TYR A 4 44.88 12.49 -16.28
N LYS A 5 45.73 13.50 -16.50
CA LYS A 5 45.32 14.89 -16.77
C LYS A 5 44.92 15.07 -18.22
N GLU A 6 45.71 14.55 -19.16
CA GLU A 6 45.43 14.61 -20.61
C GLU A 6 44.08 13.98 -20.97
N ASN A 7 43.77 12.79 -20.42
CA ASN A 7 42.49 12.11 -20.66
C ASN A 7 41.28 12.90 -20.11
N LYS A 8 41.44 13.62 -18.98
CA LYS A 8 40.40 14.54 -18.45
C LYS A 8 40.20 15.77 -19.33
N LEU A 9 41.26 16.34 -19.89
CA LEU A 9 41.18 17.50 -20.79
C LEU A 9 40.50 17.14 -22.12
N SER A 10 40.91 16.03 -22.74
CA SER A 10 40.29 15.51 -23.97
C SER A 10 38.78 15.26 -23.80
N LYS A 11 38.38 14.56 -22.72
CA LYS A 11 36.96 14.32 -22.41
C LYS A 11 36.17 15.61 -22.19
N LYS A 12 36.75 16.64 -21.56
CA LYS A 12 36.07 17.94 -21.40
C LYS A 12 35.90 18.65 -22.75
N SER A 13 36.92 18.66 -23.61
CA SER A 13 36.83 19.31 -24.92
C SER A 13 35.76 18.68 -25.81
N ASN A 14 35.71 17.34 -25.87
CA ASN A 14 34.73 16.61 -26.67
C ASN A 14 33.30 16.80 -26.15
N ARG A 15 33.12 16.88 -24.81
CA ARG A 15 31.84 17.22 -24.19
C ARG A 15 31.34 18.61 -24.61
N ASN A 16 32.20 19.63 -24.53
CA ASN A 16 31.84 21.00 -24.89
C ASN A 16 31.40 21.13 -26.36
N LEU A 17 32.02 20.38 -27.28
CA LEU A 17 31.61 20.32 -28.69
C LEU A 17 30.19 19.74 -28.81
N LYS A 18 29.94 18.55 -28.24
CA LYS A 18 28.60 17.93 -28.20
C LYS A 18 27.50 18.85 -27.64
N GLU A 19 27.80 19.65 -26.61
CA GLU A 19 26.86 20.64 -26.04
C GLU A 19 26.55 21.80 -27.02
N ILE A 20 27.54 22.27 -27.79
CA ILE A 20 27.37 23.32 -28.82
C ILE A 20 26.56 22.76 -29.99
N ASP A 21 26.99 21.62 -30.54
CA ASP A 21 26.37 20.96 -31.69
C ASP A 21 24.86 20.70 -31.46
N LEU A 22 24.49 20.29 -30.23
CA LEU A 22 23.08 20.07 -29.84
C LEU A 22 22.29 21.38 -29.71
N LYS A 23 22.92 22.46 -29.24
CA LYS A 23 22.28 23.78 -29.16
C LYS A 23 22.00 24.34 -30.55
N GLU A 24 22.95 24.23 -31.47
CA GLU A 24 22.78 24.66 -32.87
C GLU A 24 21.70 23.82 -33.57
N TRP A 25 21.70 22.49 -33.36
CA TRP A 25 20.65 21.59 -33.86
C TRP A 25 19.26 22.03 -33.40
N LEU A 26 19.07 22.41 -32.12
CA LEU A 26 17.79 22.86 -31.56
C LEU A 26 17.33 24.22 -32.12
N VAL A 27 18.26 25.17 -32.33
CA VAL A 27 17.94 26.47 -32.95
C VAL A 27 17.48 26.30 -34.39
N GLU A 28 18.18 25.47 -35.17
CA GLU A 28 17.81 25.15 -36.55
C GLU A 28 16.47 24.41 -36.62
N PHE A 29 16.29 23.38 -35.78
CA PHE A 29 15.06 22.57 -35.68
C PHE A 29 13.82 23.41 -35.34
N THR A 30 13.92 24.30 -34.33
CA THR A 30 12.86 25.24 -33.97
C THR A 30 12.52 26.18 -35.12
N SER A 31 13.53 26.61 -35.89
CA SER A 31 13.34 27.56 -36.98
C SER A 31 12.68 26.89 -38.20
N LEU A 32 13.07 25.65 -38.54
CA LEU A 32 12.41 24.82 -39.56
C LEU A 32 10.95 24.49 -39.17
N TYR A 33 10.68 24.20 -37.90
CA TYR A 33 9.30 23.96 -37.43
C TYR A 33 8.43 25.20 -37.62
N ARG A 34 8.93 26.40 -37.28
CA ARG A 34 8.20 27.66 -37.49
C ARG A 34 8.02 28.01 -38.96
N GLU A 35 8.98 27.67 -39.83
CA GLU A 35 8.83 27.81 -41.29
C GLU A 35 7.65 26.96 -41.81
N GLU A 36 7.60 25.68 -41.44
CA GLU A 36 6.49 24.79 -41.84
C GLU A 36 5.15 25.15 -41.16
N LEU A 37 5.16 25.63 -39.91
CA LEU A 37 3.96 26.13 -39.23
C LEU A 37 3.35 27.34 -39.96
N ASN A 38 4.17 28.25 -40.47
CA ASN A 38 3.73 29.40 -41.25
C ASN A 38 3.13 29.02 -42.63
N ASN A 39 3.35 27.79 -43.10
CA ASN A 39 2.77 27.28 -44.35
C ASN A 39 1.36 26.67 -44.16
N LEU A 40 0.87 26.53 -42.91
CA LEU A 40 -0.43 25.93 -42.61
C LEU A 40 -1.59 26.95 -42.60
N PRO A 41 -2.84 26.51 -42.85
CA PRO A 41 -4.02 27.35 -42.67
C PRO A 41 -4.18 27.77 -41.21
N LEU A 42 -4.52 29.05 -40.97
CA LEU A 42 -4.77 29.60 -39.63
C LEU A 42 -5.84 28.83 -38.82
N GLU A 43 -6.77 28.15 -39.51
CA GLU A 43 -7.85 27.37 -38.90
C GLU A 43 -7.37 26.02 -38.33
N ASP A 44 -6.24 25.48 -38.81
CA ASP A 44 -5.66 24.23 -38.34
C ASP A 44 -4.68 24.41 -37.16
N ILE A 45 -4.29 25.67 -36.84
CA ILE A 45 -3.34 25.99 -35.78
C ILE A 45 -4.02 25.87 -34.40
N LYS A 46 -4.11 24.63 -33.92
CA LYS A 46 -4.32 24.34 -32.50
C LYS A 46 -3.06 24.72 -31.73
N TYR A 47 -3.11 25.85 -31.02
CA TYR A 47 -2.11 26.21 -30.02
C TYR A 47 -1.87 25.04 -29.06
N HIS A 48 -0.61 24.80 -28.72
CA HIS A 48 -0.21 23.95 -27.59
C HIS A 48 -0.48 22.44 -27.76
N THR A 49 -0.04 21.87 -28.89
CA THR A 49 0.22 20.42 -29.01
C THR A 49 1.50 20.03 -28.26
N LEU A 50 1.73 18.73 -28.06
CA LEU A 50 2.97 18.25 -27.42
C LEU A 50 4.23 18.50 -28.27
N GLU A 51 4.03 18.92 -29.50
CA GLU A 51 5.02 19.22 -30.53
C GLU A 51 5.22 20.73 -30.75
N ASP A 52 4.51 21.58 -29.99
CA ASP A 52 4.47 23.04 -30.21
C ASP A 52 5.85 23.70 -29.95
N LEU A 53 6.48 24.19 -31.03
CA LEU A 53 7.69 25.02 -31.02
C LEU A 53 7.44 26.43 -31.59
N SER A 54 6.21 26.94 -31.46
CA SER A 54 5.86 28.34 -31.78
C SER A 54 6.60 29.33 -30.86
N GLU A 55 6.25 30.62 -30.89
CA GLU A 55 7.00 31.67 -30.18
C GLU A 55 6.22 32.20 -28.97
N PRO A 56 6.82 32.27 -27.77
CA PRO A 56 8.20 31.91 -27.42
C PRO A 56 8.37 30.41 -27.10
N ALA A 57 9.52 29.82 -27.43
CA ALA A 57 9.88 28.46 -27.01
C ALA A 57 11.26 28.41 -26.36
N GLN A 58 11.34 27.86 -25.15
CA GLN A 58 12.57 27.63 -24.39
C GLN A 58 12.79 26.14 -24.11
N PHE A 59 14.05 25.70 -24.03
CA PHE A 59 14.42 24.30 -23.91
C PHE A 59 15.35 24.05 -22.70
N LEU A 60 15.04 23.01 -21.93
CA LEU A 60 15.90 22.43 -20.90
C LEU A 60 16.17 20.97 -21.24
N VAL A 61 17.40 20.63 -21.63
CA VAL A 61 17.80 19.27 -21.99
C VAL A 61 18.62 18.63 -20.89
N ILE A 62 18.21 17.44 -20.44
CA ILE A 62 18.97 16.57 -19.54
C ILE A 62 19.48 15.38 -20.35
N TRP A 63 20.80 15.25 -20.51
CA TRP A 63 21.43 14.25 -21.39
C TRP A 63 22.29 13.28 -20.57
N ALA A 64 21.99 11.99 -20.69
CA ALA A 64 22.62 10.91 -19.94
C ALA A 64 23.18 9.82 -20.87
N MET A 65 24.10 9.00 -20.38
CA MET A 65 24.95 8.06 -21.12
C MET A 65 25.07 6.69 -20.44
N ASN A 66 25.19 5.67 -21.30
CA ASN A 66 25.33 4.25 -20.98
C ASN A 66 24.11 3.63 -20.27
N PRO A 67 23.00 3.37 -21.00
CA PRO A 67 22.72 3.75 -22.40
C PRO A 67 22.45 5.26 -22.58
N GLU A 68 22.61 5.78 -23.81
CA GLU A 68 22.47 7.21 -24.14
C GLU A 68 21.00 7.59 -24.36
N PHE A 69 20.52 8.58 -23.61
CA PHE A 69 19.17 9.14 -23.73
C PHE A 69 19.14 10.64 -23.38
N GLN A 70 18.09 11.33 -23.83
CA GLN A 70 17.83 12.74 -23.53
C GLN A 70 16.39 12.94 -23.03
N ILE A 71 16.22 13.79 -22.03
CA ILE A 71 14.93 14.26 -21.51
C ILE A 71 14.85 15.75 -21.83
N VAL A 72 13.89 16.15 -22.65
CA VAL A 72 13.80 17.50 -23.20
C VAL A 72 12.53 18.16 -22.69
N PHE A 73 12.67 19.09 -21.76
CA PHE A 73 11.59 19.98 -21.34
C PHE A 73 11.53 21.16 -22.30
N ILE A 74 10.33 21.50 -22.74
CA ILE A 74 10.02 22.65 -23.59
C ILE A 74 9.00 23.50 -22.85
N SER A 75 9.18 24.82 -22.83
CA SER A 75 8.28 25.75 -22.15
C SER A 75 7.99 26.97 -23.03
N HIS A 76 6.77 27.48 -22.91
CA HIS A 76 6.26 28.66 -23.62
C HIS A 76 6.06 29.79 -22.62
N SER A 77 7.16 30.36 -22.11
CA SER A 77 7.11 31.45 -21.13
C SER A 77 7.42 32.81 -21.74
N LEU A 78 6.57 33.79 -21.42
CA LEU A 78 6.79 35.20 -21.74
C LEU A 78 7.80 35.89 -20.79
N GLU A 79 8.24 35.20 -19.73
CA GLU A 79 9.22 35.72 -18.76
C GLU A 79 10.69 35.46 -19.16
N LEU A 80 10.92 34.72 -20.25
CA LEU A 80 12.23 34.26 -20.69
C LEU A 80 12.43 34.53 -22.19
N ASP A 81 13.68 34.72 -22.61
CA ASP A 81 14.02 34.95 -24.01
C ASP A 81 13.62 33.76 -24.90
N ASP A 82 13.15 34.02 -26.13
CA ASP A 82 12.91 32.97 -27.12
C ASP A 82 14.21 32.23 -27.48
N LYS A 83 14.11 30.92 -27.70
CA LYS A 83 15.25 30.01 -27.96
C LYS A 83 16.33 30.03 -26.86
N LEU A 84 15.95 30.39 -25.62
CA LEU A 84 16.76 30.08 -24.44
C LEU A 84 16.90 28.56 -24.32
N ILE A 85 18.11 28.06 -24.52
CA ILE A 85 18.45 26.63 -24.48
C ILE A 85 19.49 26.41 -23.36
N GLU A 86 19.07 25.68 -22.33
CA GLU A 86 19.91 25.17 -21.23
C GLU A 86 20.16 23.66 -21.42
N ILE A 87 21.43 23.25 -21.61
CA ILE A 87 21.81 21.84 -21.80
C ILE A 87 22.63 21.36 -20.60
N TYR A 88 22.16 20.27 -19.98
CA TYR A 88 22.79 19.59 -18.86
C TYR A 88 23.14 18.15 -19.26
N GLY A 89 24.35 17.96 -19.80
CA GLY A 89 24.92 16.64 -20.11
C GLY A 89 25.88 16.72 -21.31
N PRO A 90 26.39 15.59 -21.83
CA PRO A 90 26.17 14.22 -21.38
C PRO A 90 26.79 13.91 -20.00
N PHE A 91 26.05 13.16 -19.16
CA PHE A 91 26.52 12.59 -17.89
C PHE A 91 26.41 11.05 -17.89
N GLU A 92 27.05 10.35 -16.96
CA GLU A 92 26.79 8.90 -16.77
C GLU A 92 25.49 8.69 -15.99
N ASN A 93 24.64 7.74 -16.42
CA ASN A 93 23.31 7.50 -15.86
C ASN A 93 23.27 7.34 -14.33
N ARG A 94 24.30 6.71 -13.74
CA ARG A 94 24.44 6.52 -12.29
C ARG A 94 24.49 7.82 -11.46
N ASN A 95 24.91 8.93 -12.06
CA ASN A 95 25.06 10.23 -11.37
C ASN A 95 23.89 11.19 -11.68
N LEU A 96 22.89 10.73 -12.44
CA LEU A 96 21.86 11.58 -13.03
C LEU A 96 21.02 12.31 -11.97
N LEU A 97 20.55 11.58 -10.96
CA LEU A 97 19.68 12.11 -9.90
C LEU A 97 20.41 13.15 -9.03
N ASP A 98 21.66 12.90 -8.67
CA ASP A 98 22.48 13.82 -7.87
C ASP A 98 22.69 15.15 -8.62
N ILE A 99 22.92 15.08 -9.92
CA ILE A 99 23.08 16.25 -10.79
C ILE A 99 21.75 17.00 -10.98
N ILE A 100 20.62 16.29 -11.03
CA ILE A 100 19.29 16.89 -11.03
C ILE A 100 19.08 17.71 -9.75
N GLU A 101 19.32 17.09 -8.60
CA GLU A 101 19.05 17.68 -7.28
C GLU A 101 19.98 18.86 -6.96
N GLU A 102 21.29 18.75 -7.25
CA GLU A 102 22.27 19.83 -7.02
C GLU A 102 22.13 21.01 -7.99
N LYS A 103 22.00 20.73 -9.30
CA LYS A 103 22.31 21.71 -10.36
C LYS A 103 21.09 22.08 -11.19
N ILE A 104 20.36 21.08 -11.68
CA ILE A 104 19.25 21.30 -12.62
C ILE A 104 18.10 22.01 -11.91
N ASN A 105 17.72 21.56 -10.70
CA ASN A 105 16.70 22.18 -9.85
C ASN A 105 16.84 23.71 -9.60
N ASN A 106 18.01 24.30 -9.85
CA ASN A 106 18.27 25.73 -9.68
C ASN A 106 18.07 26.57 -10.96
N SER A 107 17.81 25.92 -12.11
CA SER A 107 17.51 26.51 -13.43
C SER A 107 16.45 27.61 -13.39
N LYS A 108 16.52 28.56 -14.33
CA LYS A 108 15.45 29.53 -14.55
C LYS A 108 14.18 28.85 -15.03
N LEU A 109 14.30 27.91 -15.97
CA LEU A 109 13.17 27.21 -16.57
C LEU A 109 12.37 26.40 -15.54
N ILE A 110 13.03 25.79 -14.54
CA ILE A 110 12.31 25.01 -13.52
C ILE A 110 11.53 25.88 -12.53
N LYS A 111 12.00 27.10 -12.25
CA LYS A 111 11.24 28.07 -11.44
C LYS A 111 9.97 28.51 -12.16
N VAL A 112 10.05 28.65 -13.48
CA VAL A 112 8.97 29.04 -14.39
C VAL A 112 7.98 27.90 -14.67
N ILE A 113 8.46 26.67 -14.91
CA ILE A 113 7.65 25.45 -15.07
C ILE A 113 6.94 25.05 -13.77
N GLY A 114 7.53 25.38 -12.62
CA GLY A 114 7.13 24.97 -11.28
C GLY A 114 7.82 23.67 -10.86
N LYS A 115 8.46 23.67 -9.67
CA LYS A 115 9.31 22.55 -9.22
C LYS A 115 8.58 21.21 -9.17
N ASP A 116 7.38 21.15 -8.60
CA ASP A 116 6.62 19.89 -8.51
C ASP A 116 6.14 19.39 -9.87
N ASN A 117 5.84 20.28 -10.82
CA ASN A 117 5.47 19.91 -12.19
C ASN A 117 6.67 19.31 -12.94
N PHE A 118 7.83 20.00 -12.86
CA PHE A 118 9.10 19.51 -13.40
C PHE A 118 9.47 18.17 -12.77
N GLU A 119 9.41 18.05 -11.43
CA GLU A 119 9.67 16.80 -10.73
C GLU A 119 8.73 15.70 -11.25
N ASN A 120 7.41 15.83 -11.10
CA ASN A 120 6.42 14.82 -11.49
C ASN A 120 6.49 14.41 -12.98
N SER A 121 7.06 15.27 -13.83
CA SER A 121 7.30 15.02 -15.25
C SER A 121 8.63 14.33 -15.54
N LEU A 122 9.68 14.67 -14.79
CA LEU A 122 10.96 13.96 -14.81
C LEU A 122 10.81 12.53 -14.23
N ILE A 123 9.90 12.38 -13.25
CA ILE A 123 9.40 11.10 -12.76
C ILE A 123 8.78 10.27 -13.90
N TYR A 124 8.01 10.92 -14.77
CA TYR A 124 7.43 10.29 -15.96
C TYR A 124 8.46 9.80 -16.96
N ALA A 125 9.42 10.67 -17.30
CA ALA A 125 10.44 10.36 -18.28
C ALA A 125 11.21 9.06 -17.96
N LEU A 126 11.59 8.86 -16.70
CA LEU A 126 12.59 7.85 -16.33
C LEU A 126 12.11 6.40 -16.36
N ARG A 127 10.81 6.08 -16.33
CA ARG A 127 10.34 4.69 -16.57
C ARG A 127 9.89 4.42 -17.99
N ILE A 128 9.55 5.47 -18.74
CA ILE A 128 9.51 5.35 -20.19
C ILE A 128 10.90 4.85 -20.62
N ILE A 129 11.96 5.52 -20.15
CA ILE A 129 13.36 5.10 -20.29
C ILE A 129 13.65 3.70 -19.70
N GLN A 130 13.25 3.41 -18.46
CA GLN A 130 13.53 2.12 -17.83
C GLN A 130 12.86 0.94 -18.55
N ASN A 131 11.60 1.07 -18.98
CA ASN A 131 10.89 0.05 -19.74
C ASN A 131 11.51 -0.15 -21.12
N TYR A 132 11.97 0.93 -21.77
CA TYR A 132 12.60 0.87 -23.08
C TYR A 132 14.03 0.31 -23.08
N TYR A 133 14.69 0.28 -21.92
CA TYR A 133 15.96 -0.43 -21.73
C TYR A 133 15.81 -1.75 -20.96
N ASP A 134 14.60 -2.32 -20.94
CA ASP A 134 14.41 -3.71 -20.51
C ASP A 134 15.09 -4.65 -21.54
N PRO A 135 16.01 -5.55 -21.14
CA PRO A 135 16.66 -6.46 -22.08
C PRO A 135 15.68 -7.41 -22.82
N LEU A 136 14.44 -7.55 -22.33
CA LEU A 136 13.39 -8.34 -22.98
C LEU A 136 12.71 -7.62 -24.15
N THR A 137 12.82 -6.28 -24.27
CA THR A 137 12.23 -5.52 -25.39
C THR A 137 13.15 -5.39 -26.61
N GLY A 138 14.43 -5.78 -26.47
CA GLY A 138 15.42 -5.72 -27.56
C GLY A 138 16.10 -4.36 -27.72
N PRO A 139 17.06 -4.23 -28.67
CA PRO A 139 17.74 -2.98 -28.94
C PRO A 139 16.81 -2.01 -29.68
N LEU A 140 16.68 -0.79 -29.14
CA LEU A 140 15.90 0.27 -29.77
C LEU A 140 16.75 1.12 -30.72
N GLU A 141 16.05 1.73 -31.68
CA GLU A 141 16.60 2.73 -32.58
C GLU A 141 16.65 4.10 -31.87
N ASN A 142 17.31 5.10 -32.48
CA ASN A 142 17.26 6.46 -31.95
C ASN A 142 15.89 7.06 -32.27
N GLY A 143 15.22 7.72 -31.31
CA GLY A 143 13.90 8.31 -31.57
C GLY A 143 13.28 9.02 -30.37
N ILE A 144 12.17 9.71 -30.61
CA ILE A 144 11.35 10.38 -29.58
C ILE A 144 10.22 9.42 -29.20
N TYR A 145 10.38 8.71 -28.08
CA TYR A 145 9.52 7.58 -27.67
C TYR A 145 8.45 7.94 -26.64
N GLY A 146 8.49 9.13 -26.05
CA GLY A 146 7.45 9.62 -25.16
C GLY A 146 7.32 11.13 -25.27
N LYS A 147 6.09 11.64 -25.22
CA LYS A 147 5.79 13.08 -25.09
C LYS A 147 4.62 13.24 -24.13
N PHE A 148 4.66 14.25 -23.28
CA PHE A 148 3.58 14.51 -22.33
C PHE A 148 3.59 15.95 -21.81
N LEU A 149 2.43 16.39 -21.34
CA LEU A 149 2.21 17.69 -20.70
C LEU A 149 2.86 17.74 -19.32
N VAL A 150 3.50 18.87 -19.00
CA VAL A 150 4.18 19.15 -17.73
C VAL A 150 3.42 20.20 -16.93
N ASN A 151 3.02 21.29 -17.58
CA ASN A 151 2.25 22.38 -17.00
C ASN A 151 1.41 23.07 -18.09
N ASN A 152 0.26 23.63 -17.73
CA ASN A 152 -0.58 24.44 -18.61
C ASN A 152 -0.25 25.95 -18.57
N ASN A 153 0.35 26.45 -17.47
CA ASN A 153 0.69 27.86 -17.34
C ASN A 153 2.02 28.06 -16.58
N PRO A 154 3.11 28.43 -17.27
CA PRO A 154 3.23 28.49 -18.73
C PRO A 154 3.08 27.12 -19.37
N TYR A 155 2.59 27.06 -20.61
CA TYR A 155 2.45 25.80 -21.32
C TYR A 155 3.82 25.13 -21.45
N SER A 156 3.93 23.91 -20.96
CA SER A 156 5.20 23.20 -20.84
C SER A 156 5.01 21.72 -21.08
N VAL A 157 5.92 21.11 -21.84
CA VAL A 157 5.89 19.70 -22.25
C VAL A 157 7.24 19.04 -22.04
N CYS A 158 7.27 17.72 -21.98
CA CYS A 158 8.50 16.94 -21.84
C CYS A 158 8.52 15.82 -22.88
N TRP A 159 9.65 15.67 -23.56
CA TRP A 159 9.94 14.56 -24.46
C TRP A 159 10.97 13.61 -23.87
N VAL A 160 10.80 12.33 -24.15
CA VAL A 160 11.77 11.27 -23.89
C VAL A 160 12.38 10.84 -25.22
N VAL A 161 13.68 10.99 -25.32
CA VAL A 161 14.49 10.63 -26.49
C VAL A 161 15.40 9.47 -26.11
N ILE A 162 15.27 8.35 -26.82
CA ILE A 162 16.23 7.25 -26.77
C ILE A 162 17.32 7.57 -27.79
N GLY A 163 18.59 7.56 -27.37
CA GLY A 163 19.70 8.11 -28.15
C GLY A 163 19.90 9.63 -27.96
N SER A 164 20.34 10.30 -29.02
CA SER A 164 20.52 11.76 -29.09
C SER A 164 19.70 12.34 -30.23
N LEU A 165 19.04 13.48 -30.02
CA LEU A 165 18.35 14.25 -31.07
C LEU A 165 19.23 14.52 -32.30
N GLN A 166 20.55 14.70 -32.08
CA GLN A 166 21.53 14.95 -33.15
C GLN A 166 21.57 13.84 -34.21
N ASN A 167 21.17 12.62 -33.86
CA ASN A 167 21.18 11.45 -34.74
C ASN A 167 19.88 11.32 -35.58
N LEU A 168 18.94 12.27 -35.45
CA LEU A 168 17.61 12.21 -36.07
C LEU A 168 17.48 13.24 -37.20
N ASP A 169 16.76 12.90 -38.27
CA ASP A 169 16.46 13.85 -39.35
C ASP A 169 15.42 14.87 -38.91
N LYS A 170 15.81 16.15 -38.93
CA LYS A 170 14.96 17.28 -38.51
C LYS A 170 13.64 17.35 -39.29
N LYS A 171 13.67 17.09 -40.61
CA LYS A 171 12.51 17.23 -41.50
C LYS A 171 11.57 16.06 -41.37
N GLU A 172 12.09 14.85 -41.17
CA GLU A 172 11.28 13.68 -40.85
C GLU A 172 10.54 13.85 -39.51
N ILE A 173 11.24 14.32 -38.47
CA ILE A 173 10.59 14.64 -37.19
C ILE A 173 9.50 15.70 -37.36
N ILE A 174 9.78 16.84 -38.03
CA ILE A 174 8.80 17.92 -38.21
C ILE A 174 7.57 17.43 -39.00
N ARG A 175 7.75 16.64 -40.06
CA ARG A 175 6.64 15.97 -40.77
C ARG A 175 5.84 15.04 -39.85
N SER A 176 6.53 14.26 -39.02
CA SER A 176 5.88 13.39 -38.03
C SER A 176 5.08 14.21 -37.00
N PHE A 177 5.52 15.42 -36.65
CA PHE A 177 4.82 16.27 -35.69
C PHE A 177 3.48 16.74 -36.24
N PHE A 178 3.47 17.30 -37.46
CA PHE A 178 2.22 17.71 -38.11
C PHE A 178 1.29 16.53 -38.43
N ALA A 179 1.81 15.32 -38.69
CA ALA A 179 1.00 14.11 -38.77
C ALA A 179 0.39 13.69 -37.41
N ASN A 180 1.13 13.83 -36.32
CA ASN A 180 0.74 13.39 -34.97
C ASN A 180 -0.18 14.35 -34.19
N ILE A 181 -0.59 15.48 -34.77
CA ILE A 181 -1.66 16.37 -34.22
C ILE A 181 -3.00 15.60 -34.00
N ASN A 182 -3.07 14.34 -34.45
CA ASN A 182 -4.18 13.41 -34.30
C ASN A 182 -4.05 12.37 -33.13
N SER A 183 -2.95 12.26 -32.36
CA SER A 183 -2.75 11.19 -31.32
C SER A 183 -1.69 11.48 -30.19
N ASN A 184 -1.77 10.90 -28.96
CA ASN A 184 -1.26 11.52 -27.68
C ASN A 184 -0.84 10.56 -26.46
N THR A 185 -0.01 11.00 -25.44
CA THR A 185 0.32 10.49 -24.01
C THR A 185 1.48 9.44 -23.69
N GLN A 186 2.02 9.03 -22.47
CA GLN A 186 1.80 9.18 -20.96
C GLN A 186 3.06 8.97 -19.96
N ALA A 187 2.99 8.43 -18.67
CA ALA A 187 3.79 8.85 -17.31
C ALA A 187 4.26 7.34 -16.68
N THR A 188 5.16 6.81 -15.72
CA THR A 188 5.99 7.06 -14.41
C THR A 188 7.04 5.95 -13.89
N SER A 189 8.19 6.25 -13.17
CA SER A 189 9.07 5.41 -12.17
C SER A 189 10.65 5.21 -12.31
N ILE A 190 11.42 4.67 -11.28
CA ILE A 190 12.84 4.07 -11.24
C ILE A 190 13.29 3.27 -9.91
N ILE A 191 14.46 3.43 -9.18
CA ILE A 191 14.92 2.61 -7.95
C ILE A 191 15.93 3.22 -6.84
N LEU A 192 16.13 2.58 -5.63
CA LEU A 192 16.78 3.05 -4.31
C LEU A 192 17.82 2.06 -3.56
N PRO A 193 18.27 2.17 -2.24
CA PRO A 193 19.56 1.65 -1.64
C PRO A 193 19.53 0.88 -0.23
N GLN A 194 20.41 1.17 0.80
CA GLN A 194 20.90 0.26 1.93
C GLN A 194 20.67 0.65 3.47
N GLU A 195 21.37 0.06 4.49
CA GLU A 195 20.89 -0.41 5.86
C GLU A 195 21.52 0.11 7.24
N GLU A 196 21.01 -0.29 8.46
CA GLU A 196 21.36 0.19 9.86
C GLU A 196 21.21 -0.78 11.14
N ASN A 197 20.94 -0.31 12.41
CA ASN A 197 21.46 -0.83 13.73
C ASN A 197 20.48 -0.97 14.98
N VAL A 198 20.41 -2.12 15.73
CA VAL A 198 19.22 -2.82 16.40
C VAL A 198 18.63 -2.40 17.83
N ILE A 199 17.29 -2.54 18.07
CA ILE A 199 16.51 -2.52 19.37
C ILE A 199 16.03 -3.92 19.82
N ILE A 200 15.05 -4.50 19.11
CA ILE A 200 14.14 -5.55 19.62
C ILE A 200 14.55 -6.89 19.04
N GLN A 201 14.18 -8.00 19.68
CA GLN A 201 14.28 -9.33 19.09
C GLN A 201 13.07 -10.16 19.50
N GLY A 202 12.33 -10.71 18.53
CA GLY A 202 11.11 -11.45 18.77
C GLY A 202 10.42 -11.87 17.47
N VAL A 203 9.10 -11.93 17.47
CA VAL A 203 8.27 -12.42 16.35
C VAL A 203 7.17 -11.40 16.03
N GLY A 204 6.82 -11.26 14.76
CA GLY A 204 5.75 -10.37 14.30
C GLY A 204 5.08 -10.80 13.01
N SER A 205 4.02 -10.09 12.64
CA SER A 205 3.20 -10.31 11.45
C SER A 205 2.57 -9.01 10.96
N TYR A 206 2.15 -8.97 9.69
CA TYR A 206 1.29 -7.91 9.18
C TYR A 206 -0.17 -8.10 9.62
N MET A 207 -0.87 -6.99 9.88
CA MET A 207 -2.33 -6.99 9.99
C MET A 207 -2.97 -7.11 8.60
N HIS A 208 -3.92 -8.03 8.47
CA HIS A 208 -4.68 -8.27 7.25
C HIS A 208 -6.18 -8.06 7.51
N PRO A 209 -6.94 -7.32 6.68
CA PRO A 209 -6.50 -6.55 5.52
C PRO A 209 -5.48 -5.44 5.87
N PRO A 210 -4.71 -4.93 4.88
CA PRO A 210 -3.69 -3.91 5.14
C PRO A 210 -4.23 -2.61 5.76
N VAL A 211 -3.42 -2.00 6.62
CA VAL A 211 -3.77 -0.76 7.32
C VAL A 211 -2.65 0.29 7.25
N TRP A 212 -2.99 1.53 7.59
CA TRP A 212 -2.06 2.58 7.99
C TRP A 212 -2.31 2.91 9.46
N ILE A 213 -1.25 3.00 10.27
CA ILE A 213 -1.35 3.51 11.65
C ILE A 213 -0.89 4.96 11.66
N GLY A 214 -1.79 5.85 12.10
CA GLY A 214 -1.66 7.29 11.90
C GLY A 214 -1.93 7.71 10.46
N GLU A 215 -1.56 8.95 10.13
CA GLU A 215 -1.66 9.51 8.77
C GLU A 215 -0.82 8.69 7.78
N PRO A 216 -1.22 8.48 6.51
CA PRO A 216 -0.36 7.84 5.50
C PRO A 216 0.96 8.63 5.32
N PRO A 217 2.08 7.98 4.95
CA PRO A 217 3.34 8.69 4.75
C PRO A 217 3.34 9.46 3.42
N GLU A 218 3.87 10.68 3.42
CA GLU A 218 4.08 11.48 2.21
C GLU A 218 5.48 11.28 1.59
N PRO A 219 5.63 11.37 0.26
CA PRO A 219 6.93 11.33 -0.42
C PRO A 219 7.67 12.67 -0.31
N LYS A 220 8.94 12.62 0.08
CA LYS A 220 9.78 13.81 0.37
C LYS A 220 10.81 14.14 -0.71
N SER A 221 10.96 13.30 -1.73
CA SER A 221 11.89 13.52 -2.84
C SER A 221 11.27 13.08 -4.15
N LEU A 222 11.78 13.63 -5.27
CA LEU A 222 11.57 13.11 -6.63
C LEU A 222 11.66 11.58 -6.61
N LYS A 223 12.80 11.07 -6.12
CA LYS A 223 13.16 9.66 -6.05
C LYS A 223 12.12 8.79 -5.33
N GLU A 224 11.51 9.28 -4.24
CA GLU A 224 10.42 8.60 -3.54
C GLU A 224 9.04 8.74 -4.22
N LYS A 225 8.75 9.87 -4.87
CA LYS A 225 7.52 10.01 -5.64
C LYS A 225 7.46 8.97 -6.79
N MET A 226 8.60 8.49 -7.31
CA MET A 226 8.64 7.53 -8.43
C MET A 226 8.63 6.04 -8.07
N PHE A 227 9.00 5.61 -6.85
CA PHE A 227 9.08 4.16 -6.51
C PHE A 227 7.91 3.71 -5.63
N GLY A 228 6.98 4.62 -5.38
CA GLY A 228 6.46 4.78 -4.03
C GLY A 228 7.58 5.26 -3.09
N ILE A 229 7.19 5.70 -1.90
CA ILE A 229 8.15 6.00 -0.84
C ILE A 229 9.04 4.77 -0.62
N SER A 230 10.28 4.95 -0.17
CA SER A 230 11.07 3.81 0.36
C SER A 230 10.40 3.29 1.63
N LEU A 231 9.41 2.45 1.44
CA LEU A 231 8.50 2.01 2.49
C LEU A 231 9.18 0.91 3.34
N LEU A 232 10.20 0.25 2.79
CA LEU A 232 11.22 -0.49 3.54
C LEU A 232 12.04 0.38 4.52
N SER A 233 12.11 1.70 4.36
CA SER A 233 12.79 2.60 5.32
C SER A 233 11.91 3.65 6.00
N ARG A 234 10.61 3.76 5.64
CA ARG A 234 9.66 4.68 6.31
C ARG A 234 8.32 4.09 6.72
N SER A 235 7.91 2.99 6.11
CA SER A 235 6.65 2.31 6.48
C SER A 235 6.87 1.36 7.67
N LYS A 236 8.11 0.90 7.81
CA LYS A 236 8.68 0.21 8.99
C LYS A 236 8.99 1.13 10.18
N ASN A 237 8.76 2.44 10.06
CA ASN A 237 8.88 3.36 11.18
C ASN A 237 7.99 2.91 12.33
N ILE A 238 8.56 2.65 13.51
CA ILE A 238 7.82 2.34 14.72
C ILE A 238 7.00 3.58 15.10
N VAL A 239 5.67 3.47 15.03
CA VAL A 239 4.74 4.54 15.48
C VAL A 239 4.29 4.32 16.92
N LEU A 240 4.35 3.06 17.40
CA LEU A 240 3.93 2.71 18.74
C LEU A 240 4.89 1.73 19.40
N LYS A 241 5.23 2.02 20.66
CA LYS A 241 5.92 1.12 21.60
C LYS A 241 5.09 1.09 22.88
N GLU A 242 4.60 -0.08 23.26
CA GLU A 242 3.77 -0.32 24.45
C GLU A 242 4.21 -1.65 25.10
N THR A 243 3.52 -2.08 26.15
CA THR A 243 3.66 -3.42 26.73
C THR A 243 2.34 -4.16 26.74
N TYR A 244 2.41 -5.49 26.66
CA TYR A 244 1.27 -6.38 26.77
C TYR A 244 1.66 -7.61 27.61
N LYS A 245 0.93 -7.88 28.70
CA LYS A 245 1.26 -8.91 29.70
C LYS A 245 2.72 -8.79 30.18
N GLY A 246 3.17 -7.54 30.33
CA GLY A 246 4.54 -7.15 30.71
C GLY A 246 5.60 -7.23 29.59
N ILE A 247 5.25 -7.72 28.40
CA ILE A 247 6.18 -7.96 27.29
C ILE A 247 6.15 -6.78 26.30
N PRO A 248 7.30 -6.33 25.74
CA PRO A 248 7.32 -5.26 24.74
C PRO A 248 6.50 -5.61 23.49
N VAL A 249 5.62 -4.70 23.08
CA VAL A 249 4.86 -4.77 21.82
C VAL A 249 5.09 -3.50 21.03
N VAL A 250 5.29 -3.65 19.73
CA VAL A 250 5.59 -2.54 18.82
C VAL A 250 4.78 -2.64 17.54
N PHE A 251 4.33 -1.48 17.05
CA PHE A 251 3.63 -1.35 15.79
C PHE A 251 4.35 -0.39 14.87
N THR A 252 4.46 -0.77 13.60
CA THR A 252 4.99 0.06 12.53
C THR A 252 3.89 0.91 11.88
N LYS A 253 4.29 1.96 11.16
CA LYS A 253 3.37 2.79 10.39
C LYS A 253 2.55 1.97 9.39
N ASN A 254 3.16 0.95 8.77
CA ASN A 254 2.53 0.03 7.82
C ASN A 254 1.77 -1.14 8.46
N GLY A 255 1.41 -1.08 9.75
CA GLY A 255 0.52 -2.08 10.35
C GLY A 255 1.13 -3.47 10.54
N TYR A 256 2.46 -3.57 10.62
CA TYR A 256 3.12 -4.73 11.21
C TYR A 256 3.03 -4.62 12.74
N ILE A 257 2.75 -5.74 13.40
CA ILE A 257 2.75 -5.91 14.85
C ILE A 257 3.84 -6.90 15.22
N ALA A 258 4.70 -6.55 16.17
CA ALA A 258 5.71 -7.45 16.74
C ALA A 258 5.64 -7.48 18.26
N VAL A 259 5.95 -8.64 18.82
CA VAL A 259 6.04 -8.88 20.27
C VAL A 259 7.44 -9.38 20.63
N GLY A 260 7.94 -9.00 21.81
CA GLY A 260 9.25 -9.38 22.35
C GLY A 260 9.35 -10.84 22.80
N VAL A 261 8.80 -11.77 22.01
CA VAL A 261 8.73 -13.22 22.29
C VAL A 261 9.39 -13.97 21.13
N ILE A 262 10.25 -14.94 21.45
CA ILE A 262 10.94 -15.79 20.45
C ILE A 262 10.13 -17.05 20.13
N ASP A 263 9.33 -17.54 21.09
CA ASP A 263 8.35 -18.61 20.87
C ASP A 263 7.25 -18.13 19.91
N LYS A 264 7.12 -18.80 18.77
CA LYS A 264 6.17 -18.43 17.71
C LYS A 264 4.72 -18.67 18.10
N LEU A 265 4.41 -19.71 18.87
CA LEU A 265 3.04 -20.04 19.28
C LEU A 265 2.55 -19.02 20.30
N LEU A 266 3.37 -18.72 21.31
CA LEU A 266 3.04 -17.70 22.32
C LEU A 266 2.98 -16.29 21.71
N ALA A 267 3.86 -15.98 20.74
CA ALA A 267 3.78 -14.73 19.98
C ALA A 267 2.48 -14.63 19.16
N GLN A 268 2.08 -15.71 18.49
CA GLN A 268 0.86 -15.78 17.71
C GLN A 268 -0.40 -15.64 18.58
N GLU A 269 -0.39 -16.22 19.78
CA GLU A 269 -1.45 -16.07 20.78
C GLU A 269 -1.62 -14.59 21.16
N TYR A 270 -0.56 -13.93 21.65
CA TYR A 270 -0.61 -12.52 22.05
C TYR A 270 -0.97 -11.56 20.91
N ILE A 271 -0.49 -11.83 19.69
CA ILE A 271 -0.88 -11.05 18.51
C ILE A 271 -2.40 -11.20 18.28
N ASN A 272 -2.92 -12.44 18.20
CA ASN A 272 -4.34 -12.67 17.94
C ASN A 272 -5.27 -12.19 19.07
N GLU A 273 -4.82 -12.21 20.33
CA GLU A 273 -5.54 -11.59 21.46
C GLU A 273 -5.75 -10.08 21.24
N ILE A 274 -4.72 -9.36 20.76
CA ILE A 274 -4.82 -7.93 20.44
C ILE A 274 -5.67 -7.69 19.19
N LEU A 275 -5.53 -8.53 18.15
CA LEU A 275 -6.33 -8.43 16.92
C LEU A 275 -7.82 -8.67 17.18
N ALA A 276 -8.19 -9.60 18.06
CA ALA A 276 -9.59 -9.84 18.41
C ALA A 276 -10.25 -8.61 19.04
N ILE A 277 -9.50 -7.79 19.80
CA ILE A 277 -10.01 -6.52 20.33
C ILE A 277 -10.08 -5.41 19.27
N LEU A 278 -9.14 -5.36 18.32
CA LEU A 278 -9.25 -4.45 17.18
C LEU A 278 -10.51 -4.75 16.35
N LEU A 279 -10.79 -6.03 16.08
CA LEU A 279 -12.03 -6.47 15.44
C LEU A 279 -13.28 -6.11 16.24
N LEU A 280 -13.28 -6.35 17.56
CA LEU A 280 -14.38 -5.97 18.45
C LEU A 280 -14.68 -4.46 18.40
N ARG A 281 -13.63 -3.63 18.25
CA ARG A 281 -13.71 -2.17 18.09
C ARG A 281 -14.05 -1.72 16.67
N GLY A 282 -14.34 -2.64 15.75
CA GLY A 282 -14.77 -2.35 14.37
C GLY A 282 -13.64 -2.08 13.38
N ILE A 283 -12.39 -2.39 13.73
CA ILE A 283 -11.25 -2.33 12.82
C ILE A 283 -11.11 -3.72 12.18
N PRO A 284 -11.35 -3.89 10.87
CA PRO A 284 -11.34 -5.21 10.25
C PRO A 284 -9.93 -5.81 10.27
N VAL A 285 -9.77 -6.93 10.98
CA VAL A 285 -8.52 -7.70 11.05
C VAL A 285 -8.82 -9.20 11.10
N ASN A 286 -7.89 -9.99 10.57
CA ASN A 286 -7.94 -11.44 10.45
C ASN A 286 -6.95 -12.13 11.39
N VAL A 287 -7.16 -13.43 11.65
CA VAL A 287 -6.23 -14.30 12.37
C VAL A 287 -4.88 -14.38 11.65
N VAL A 288 -3.82 -14.11 12.40
CA VAL A 288 -2.44 -14.43 12.07
C VAL A 288 -2.21 -15.92 12.31
N ARG A 289 -1.86 -16.66 11.24
CA ARG A 289 -1.48 -18.08 11.28
C ARG A 289 0.02 -18.22 11.48
N GLU A 290 0.51 -19.42 11.81
CA GLU A 290 1.96 -19.67 12.01
C GLU A 290 2.80 -19.25 10.79
N ALA A 291 2.28 -19.50 9.58
CA ALA A 291 2.92 -19.09 8.32
C ALA A 291 2.98 -17.56 8.11
N ASP A 292 2.13 -16.78 8.80
CA ASP A 292 2.12 -15.31 8.76
C ASP A 292 3.19 -14.70 9.70
N LEU A 293 3.82 -15.52 10.54
CA LEU A 293 4.86 -15.09 11.48
C LEU A 293 6.24 -14.99 10.80
N SER A 294 6.96 -13.94 11.16
CA SER A 294 8.38 -13.74 10.83
C SER A 294 9.14 -13.39 12.11
N GLU A 295 10.38 -13.87 12.25
CA GLU A 295 11.23 -13.38 13.34
C GLU A 295 11.76 -12.01 12.95
N ILE A 296 11.91 -11.13 13.93
CA ILE A 296 12.27 -9.74 13.65
C ILE A 296 13.27 -9.18 14.64
N LYS A 297 14.25 -8.48 14.08
CA LYS A 297 15.15 -7.57 14.78
C LYS A 297 14.89 -6.13 14.33
N ILE A 298 14.00 -5.43 15.03
CA ILE A 298 13.67 -4.00 14.80
C ILE A 298 14.78 -3.12 15.38
N THR A 299 15.09 -1.98 14.75
CA THR A 299 16.30 -1.20 15.02
C THR A 299 16.11 0.21 15.61
N GLU A 300 17.14 0.81 16.22
CA GLU A 300 17.00 2.06 17.01
C GLU A 300 16.60 3.26 16.15
N ARG A 301 16.89 3.18 14.85
CA ARG A 301 16.48 4.15 13.83
C ARG A 301 15.26 3.74 13.03
N GLY A 302 14.62 2.61 13.34
CA GLY A 302 13.46 2.07 12.62
C GLY A 302 13.79 1.24 11.37
N GLY A 303 15.06 0.89 11.16
CA GLY A 303 15.40 -0.22 10.28
C GLY A 303 14.92 -1.55 10.86
N GLU A 304 14.88 -2.61 10.06
CA GLU A 304 14.46 -3.93 10.53
C GLU A 304 15.13 -5.04 9.74
N SER A 305 15.93 -5.87 10.41
CA SER A 305 16.23 -7.21 9.89
C SER A 305 15.08 -8.13 10.29
N ILE A 306 13.99 -8.12 9.51
CA ILE A 306 13.04 -9.23 9.48
C ILE A 306 13.80 -10.42 8.89
N SER A 307 13.74 -11.61 9.49
CA SER A 307 14.05 -12.84 8.75
C SER A 307 12.90 -13.09 7.79
N TRP A 308 12.97 -12.41 6.63
CA TRP A 308 11.90 -12.42 5.64
C TRP A 308 11.73 -13.85 5.16
N ASN A 309 10.54 -14.42 5.34
CA ASN A 309 10.19 -15.75 4.85
C ASN A 309 9.47 -15.58 3.51
N PRO A 310 10.18 -15.68 2.35
CA PRO A 310 9.65 -15.29 1.05
C PRO A 310 8.52 -16.17 0.52
N LEU A 311 8.13 -17.20 1.27
CA LEU A 311 7.16 -18.21 0.86
C LEU A 311 5.71 -17.85 1.24
N ASN A 312 5.47 -16.82 2.06
CA ASN A 312 4.09 -16.41 2.38
C ASN A 312 3.53 -15.39 1.38
N LEU A 313 2.57 -15.87 0.58
CA LEU A 313 1.74 -15.09 -0.34
C LEU A 313 1.01 -13.89 0.29
N ARG A 314 0.59 -13.98 1.57
CA ARG A 314 -0.05 -12.86 2.29
C ARG A 314 0.94 -11.71 2.52
N SER A 315 2.15 -12.02 2.97
CA SER A 315 3.23 -11.03 3.15
C SER A 315 3.72 -10.46 1.82
N LEU A 316 3.80 -11.28 0.77
CA LEU A 316 4.14 -10.81 -0.58
C LEU A 316 3.06 -9.88 -1.16
N ALA A 317 1.78 -10.24 -1.04
CA ALA A 317 0.67 -9.36 -1.41
C ALA A 317 0.64 -8.07 -0.59
N TYR A 318 1.11 -8.13 0.66
CA TYR A 318 1.33 -6.94 1.50
C TYR A 318 2.32 -5.98 0.87
N GLU A 319 3.50 -6.45 0.49
CA GLU A 319 4.52 -5.57 -0.11
C GLU A 319 4.13 -5.12 -1.52
N LEU A 320 3.39 -5.93 -2.30
CA LEU A 320 2.82 -5.46 -3.58
C LEU A 320 1.81 -4.32 -3.38
N SER A 321 0.99 -4.34 -2.31
CA SER A 321 0.09 -3.22 -1.96
C SER A 321 0.82 -1.96 -1.48
N ILE A 322 2.08 -2.07 -1.05
CA ILE A 322 2.92 -0.94 -0.65
C ILE A 322 3.37 -0.17 -1.90
N TYR A 323 3.65 -0.86 -3.01
CA TYR A 323 4.00 -0.23 -4.29
C TYR A 323 2.78 0.20 -5.11
N ASN A 324 1.62 -0.46 -4.96
CA ASN A 324 0.37 -0.08 -5.61
C ASN A 324 -0.82 -0.13 -4.63
N PRO A 325 -1.07 0.95 -3.85
CA PRO A 325 -2.15 1.01 -2.87
C PRO A 325 -3.56 0.94 -3.48
N SER A 326 -3.68 1.10 -4.80
CA SER A 326 -4.94 0.93 -5.55
C SER A 326 -5.42 -0.54 -5.60
N ILE A 327 -4.53 -1.52 -5.41
CA ILE A 327 -4.86 -2.95 -5.47
C ILE A 327 -5.52 -3.41 -4.15
N LEU A 328 -5.01 -2.91 -3.01
CA LEU A 328 -5.51 -3.23 -1.67
C LEU A 328 -5.58 -1.92 -0.85
N PRO A 329 -6.75 -1.25 -0.81
CA PRO A 329 -6.91 -0.01 -0.06
C PRO A 329 -6.68 -0.23 1.43
N ARG A 330 -5.93 0.68 2.06
CA ARG A 330 -5.51 0.57 3.46
C ARG A 330 -6.46 1.32 4.39
N THR A 331 -6.99 0.63 5.39
CA THR A 331 -7.79 1.27 6.45
C THR A 331 -6.88 2.12 7.33
N ILE A 332 -7.25 3.38 7.60
CA ILE A 332 -6.51 4.27 8.50
C ILE A 332 -6.97 4.00 9.95
N VAL A 333 -6.02 3.76 10.84
CA VAL A 333 -6.25 3.47 12.27
C VAL A 333 -5.43 4.43 13.11
N SER A 334 -6.07 5.16 14.04
CA SER A 334 -5.34 6.04 14.97
C SER A 334 -4.53 5.24 15.98
N GLU A 335 -3.33 5.71 16.34
CA GLU A 335 -2.51 5.09 17.40
C GLU A 335 -3.28 4.96 18.71
N GLU A 336 -4.14 5.93 19.04
CA GLU A 336 -4.99 5.91 20.23
C GLU A 336 -5.93 4.70 20.26
N ASN A 337 -6.48 4.29 19.10
CA ASN A 337 -7.28 3.08 19.00
C ASN A 337 -6.43 1.82 19.23
N ILE A 338 -5.19 1.79 18.75
CA ILE A 338 -4.26 0.67 19.05
C ILE A 338 -3.95 0.62 20.55
N ARG A 339 -3.56 1.75 21.17
CA ARG A 339 -3.29 1.86 22.63
C ARG A 339 -4.48 1.40 23.48
N LYS A 340 -5.70 1.85 23.11
CA LYS A 340 -6.95 1.41 23.76
C LYS A 340 -7.24 -0.08 23.55
N SER A 341 -6.83 -0.66 22.42
CA SER A 341 -7.01 -2.09 22.14
C SER A 341 -6.06 -2.96 22.96
N ILE A 342 -4.79 -2.59 23.10
CA ILE A 342 -3.79 -3.34 23.89
C ILE A 342 -4.23 -3.42 25.35
N LYS A 343 -4.58 -2.28 25.97
CA LYS A 343 -5.04 -2.23 27.38
C LYS A 343 -6.33 -3.02 27.60
N LEU A 344 -7.26 -2.96 26.65
CA LEU A 344 -8.51 -3.70 26.72
C LEU A 344 -8.31 -5.21 26.49
N ALA A 345 -7.34 -5.62 25.65
CA ALA A 345 -6.93 -7.01 25.51
C ALA A 345 -6.29 -7.53 26.80
N GLU A 346 -5.47 -6.75 27.48
CA GLU A 346 -4.79 -7.15 28.72
C GLU A 346 -5.80 -7.36 29.86
N LEU A 347 -6.82 -6.50 29.96
CA LEU A 347 -7.97 -6.71 30.85
C LEU A 347 -8.76 -7.97 30.49
N LEU A 348 -9.26 -8.06 29.25
CA LEU A 348 -10.26 -9.08 28.88
C LEU A 348 -9.68 -10.48 28.77
N THR A 349 -8.43 -10.63 28.33
CA THR A 349 -7.76 -11.93 28.22
C THR A 349 -7.07 -12.40 29.50
N SER A 350 -7.31 -11.71 30.62
CA SER A 350 -7.03 -12.24 31.96
C SER A 350 -8.05 -13.32 32.37
N ASP A 351 -9.19 -13.41 31.68
CA ASP A 351 -10.18 -14.48 31.81
C ASP A 351 -10.12 -15.40 30.58
N GLU A 352 -9.81 -16.68 30.79
CA GLU A 352 -9.65 -17.66 29.71
C GLU A 352 -10.96 -17.96 28.95
N ARG A 353 -12.15 -17.80 29.57
CA ARG A 353 -13.44 -17.96 28.87
C ARG A 353 -13.68 -16.77 27.94
N ILE A 354 -13.38 -15.55 28.38
CA ILE A 354 -13.47 -14.34 27.56
C ILE A 354 -12.42 -14.36 26.43
N LYS A 355 -11.17 -14.74 26.72
CA LYS A 355 -10.11 -14.96 25.73
C LYS A 355 -10.52 -15.97 24.66
N THR A 356 -11.04 -17.14 25.06
CA THR A 356 -11.53 -18.17 24.12
C THR A 356 -12.64 -17.61 23.21
N LEU A 357 -13.60 -16.88 23.77
CA LEU A 357 -14.69 -16.24 23.02
C LEU A 357 -14.17 -15.24 21.97
N LEU A 358 -13.18 -14.43 22.33
CA LEU A 358 -12.56 -13.43 21.46
C LEU A 358 -11.75 -14.07 20.32
N LEU A 359 -10.98 -15.12 20.60
CA LEU A 359 -10.21 -15.85 19.58
C LEU A 359 -11.13 -16.58 18.59
N LEU A 360 -12.17 -17.27 19.07
CA LEU A 360 -13.20 -17.88 18.22
C LEU A 360 -13.90 -16.83 17.34
N TYR A 361 -14.18 -15.63 17.86
CA TYR A 361 -14.79 -14.55 17.09
C TYR A 361 -13.88 -14.05 15.97
N LEU A 362 -12.58 -13.87 16.24
CA LEU A 362 -11.58 -13.51 15.22
C LEU A 362 -11.44 -14.60 14.15
N GLU A 363 -11.45 -15.88 14.53
CA GLU A 363 -11.48 -17.01 13.59
C GLU A 363 -12.72 -16.98 12.69
N ALA A 364 -13.92 -16.91 13.28
CA ALA A 364 -15.19 -16.96 12.56
C ALA A 364 -15.33 -15.81 11.55
N TYR A 365 -14.88 -14.61 11.93
CA TYR A 365 -14.80 -13.45 11.05
C TYR A 365 -13.76 -13.63 9.93
N THR A 366 -12.57 -14.16 10.24
CA THR A 366 -11.53 -14.43 9.23
C THR A 366 -12.02 -15.39 8.16
N TYR A 367 -12.69 -16.48 8.58
CA TYR A 367 -13.29 -17.42 7.65
C TYR A 367 -14.40 -16.78 6.80
N LEU A 368 -15.18 -15.84 7.34
CA LEU A 368 -16.15 -15.07 6.55
C LEU A 368 -15.47 -14.21 5.48
N GLN A 369 -14.42 -13.46 5.85
CA GLN A 369 -13.67 -12.62 4.92
C GLN A 369 -13.00 -13.43 3.79
N ASN A 370 -12.54 -14.66 4.10
CA ASN A 370 -11.96 -15.57 3.11
C ASN A 370 -13.00 -16.31 2.23
N SER A 371 -14.31 -16.08 2.44
CA SER A 371 -15.40 -16.90 1.85
C SER A 371 -15.38 -18.39 2.24
N GLU A 372 -14.72 -18.74 3.35
CA GLU A 372 -14.66 -20.08 3.94
C GLU A 372 -15.93 -20.37 4.78
N TYR A 373 -17.09 -20.30 4.11
CA TYR A 373 -18.39 -20.22 4.79
C TYR A 373 -18.73 -21.40 5.71
N LYS A 374 -18.25 -22.63 5.42
CA LYS A 374 -18.47 -23.80 6.29
C LYS A 374 -17.77 -23.61 7.63
N GLN A 375 -16.48 -23.26 7.59
CA GLN A 375 -15.65 -22.98 8.76
C GLN A 375 -16.23 -21.81 9.56
N SER A 376 -16.57 -20.71 8.86
CA SER A 376 -17.17 -19.51 9.50
C SER A 376 -18.46 -19.85 10.26
N LEU A 377 -19.38 -20.61 9.65
CA LEU A 377 -20.63 -21.01 10.29
C LEU A 377 -20.39 -21.96 11.46
N ILE A 378 -19.46 -22.93 11.36
CA ILE A 378 -19.12 -23.85 12.45
C ILE A 378 -18.57 -23.10 13.66
N ILE A 379 -17.58 -22.20 13.48
CA ILE A 379 -17.00 -21.46 14.61
C ILE A 379 -18.00 -20.44 15.18
N GLY A 380 -18.78 -19.76 14.33
CA GLY A 380 -19.88 -18.90 14.76
C GLY A 380 -20.95 -19.66 15.56
N TRP A 381 -21.26 -20.89 15.16
CA TRP A 381 -22.17 -21.76 15.90
C TRP A 381 -21.59 -22.21 17.25
N ILE A 382 -20.29 -22.51 17.37
CA ILE A 382 -19.65 -22.84 18.67
C ILE A 382 -19.81 -21.68 19.66
N ILE A 383 -19.63 -20.43 19.23
CA ILE A 383 -19.88 -19.24 20.05
C ILE A 383 -21.33 -19.21 20.56
N ILE A 384 -22.28 -19.51 19.69
CA ILE A 384 -23.72 -19.51 20.00
C ILE A 384 -24.09 -20.68 20.93
N GLU A 385 -23.56 -21.87 20.69
CA GLU A 385 -23.84 -23.10 21.45
C GLU A 385 -23.25 -23.04 22.87
N ASP A 386 -21.94 -22.82 22.99
CA ASP A 386 -21.18 -23.01 24.24
C ASP A 386 -21.11 -21.77 25.15
N PHE A 387 -21.54 -20.61 24.64
CA PHE A 387 -21.69 -19.38 25.42
C PHE A 387 -23.18 -19.05 25.56
N TYR A 388 -23.84 -18.64 24.48
CA TYR A 388 -25.20 -18.08 24.57
C TYR A 388 -26.27 -19.10 25.01
N ILE A 389 -26.50 -20.18 24.24
CA ILE A 389 -27.58 -21.14 24.53
C ILE A 389 -27.31 -21.85 25.87
N LYS A 390 -26.08 -22.29 26.09
CA LYS A 390 -25.65 -22.99 27.31
C LYS A 390 -25.81 -22.15 28.57
N ASP A 391 -25.34 -20.90 28.59
CA ASP A 391 -25.43 -20.07 29.79
C ASP A 391 -26.86 -19.55 30.03
N LEU A 392 -27.65 -19.26 28.98
CA LEU A 392 -29.08 -18.98 29.13
C LEU A 392 -29.82 -20.16 29.77
N TRP A 393 -29.55 -21.38 29.32
CA TRP A 393 -30.15 -22.58 29.89
C TRP A 393 -29.71 -22.80 31.34
N MET A 394 -28.42 -22.69 31.64
CA MET A 394 -27.90 -22.80 33.01
C MET A 394 -28.52 -21.74 33.94
N GLN A 395 -28.64 -20.49 33.48
CA GLN A 395 -29.32 -19.41 34.22
C GLN A 395 -30.82 -19.65 34.40
N HIS A 396 -31.49 -20.35 33.47
CA HIS A 396 -32.90 -20.72 33.63
C HIS A 396 -33.08 -21.85 34.64
N ILE A 397 -32.33 -22.95 34.51
CA ILE A 397 -32.52 -24.13 35.39
C ILE A 397 -32.19 -23.81 36.85
N LEU A 398 -31.23 -22.92 37.11
CA LEU A 398 -30.91 -22.42 38.45
C LEU A 398 -32.01 -21.52 39.06
N LYS A 399 -32.91 -20.94 38.25
CA LYS A 399 -34.07 -20.16 38.75
C LYS A 399 -35.28 -21.03 39.11
N ILE A 400 -35.30 -22.30 38.70
CA ILE A 400 -36.45 -23.21 38.86
C ILE A 400 -36.14 -24.45 39.73
N SER A 401 -34.88 -24.65 40.16
CA SER A 401 -34.48 -25.83 40.93
C SER A 401 -33.09 -25.67 41.58
N ASP A 402 -33.03 -25.75 42.91
CA ASP A 402 -31.75 -25.88 43.66
C ASP A 402 -31.22 -27.33 43.74
N ASP A 403 -32.01 -28.35 43.37
CA ASP A 403 -31.57 -29.74 43.41
C ASP A 403 -30.45 -30.00 42.38
N LYS A 404 -29.23 -30.22 42.89
CA LYS A 404 -28.04 -30.56 42.12
C LYS A 404 -28.22 -31.76 41.18
N ARG A 405 -29.05 -32.74 41.53
CA ARG A 405 -29.33 -33.90 40.65
C ARG A 405 -30.19 -33.47 39.46
N ARG A 406 -31.24 -32.68 39.71
CA ARG A 406 -32.09 -32.10 38.65
C ARG A 406 -31.33 -31.11 37.78
N ILE A 407 -30.54 -30.19 38.37
CA ILE A 407 -29.66 -29.27 37.62
C ILE A 407 -28.73 -30.05 36.69
N SER A 408 -28.06 -31.10 37.20
CA SER A 408 -27.15 -31.93 36.38
C SER A 408 -27.88 -32.62 35.23
N LYS A 409 -29.04 -33.24 35.47
CA LYS A 409 -29.85 -33.91 34.43
C LYS A 409 -30.38 -32.95 33.36
N LEU A 410 -30.73 -31.72 33.73
CA LEU A 410 -31.17 -30.69 32.78
C LEU A 410 -29.98 -30.08 32.02
N GLY A 411 -28.82 -29.90 32.67
CA GLY A 411 -27.60 -29.41 32.01
C GLY A 411 -27.12 -30.34 30.89
N SER A 412 -27.31 -31.66 31.03
CA SER A 412 -26.98 -32.66 30.00
C SER A 412 -27.97 -32.77 28.84
N TRP A 413 -28.96 -31.89 28.73
CA TRP A 413 -29.86 -31.82 27.56
C TRP A 413 -29.11 -31.40 26.28
N SER A 414 -29.58 -31.88 25.14
CA SER A 414 -29.13 -31.47 23.80
C SER A 414 -29.47 -30.00 23.48
N VAL A 415 -28.89 -29.44 22.42
CA VAL A 415 -29.19 -28.06 22.01
C VAL A 415 -30.64 -27.89 21.60
N ASP A 416 -31.20 -28.85 20.88
CA ASP A 416 -32.61 -28.89 20.45
C ASP A 416 -33.55 -28.81 21.67
N GLU A 417 -33.36 -29.68 22.67
CA GLU A 417 -34.12 -29.66 23.93
C GLU A 417 -33.98 -28.33 24.71
N ARG A 418 -32.79 -27.71 24.68
CA ARG A 418 -32.55 -26.40 25.31
C ARG A 418 -33.25 -25.26 24.56
N LEU A 419 -33.19 -25.24 23.23
CA LEU A 419 -33.79 -24.20 22.39
C LEU A 419 -35.32 -24.20 22.50
N GLU A 420 -35.93 -25.38 22.36
CA GLU A 420 -37.38 -25.58 22.55
C GLU A 420 -37.81 -25.11 23.95
N ALA A 421 -37.13 -25.55 25.00
CA ALA A 421 -37.49 -25.18 26.37
C ALA A 421 -37.28 -23.68 26.67
N LEU A 422 -36.24 -23.04 26.11
CA LEU A 422 -36.01 -21.60 26.24
C LEU A 422 -37.07 -20.78 25.47
N ASN A 423 -37.58 -21.27 24.34
CA ASN A 423 -38.67 -20.61 23.62
C ASN A 423 -40.02 -20.80 24.33
N ILE A 424 -40.35 -22.01 24.77
CA ILE A 424 -41.56 -22.31 25.56
C ILE A 424 -41.58 -21.51 26.89
N ALA A 425 -40.42 -21.29 27.51
CA ALA A 425 -40.29 -20.45 28.70
C ALA A 425 -40.34 -18.93 28.42
N GLY A 426 -40.47 -18.50 27.16
CA GLY A 426 -40.50 -17.09 26.76
C GLY A 426 -39.16 -16.33 26.93
N ILE A 427 -38.05 -17.06 27.12
CA ILE A 427 -36.71 -16.47 27.30
C ILE A 427 -36.06 -16.20 25.95
N LEU A 428 -36.27 -17.08 24.97
CA LEU A 428 -35.80 -16.95 23.60
C LEU A 428 -36.97 -16.53 22.70
N ARG A 429 -36.86 -15.39 22.03
CA ARG A 429 -37.92 -14.86 21.16
C ARG A 429 -38.12 -15.78 19.95
N ASN A 430 -39.33 -15.85 19.41
CA ASN A 430 -39.65 -16.72 18.27
C ASN A 430 -38.76 -16.42 17.04
N GLU A 431 -38.38 -15.16 16.83
CA GLU A 431 -37.44 -14.73 15.78
C GLU A 431 -36.06 -15.36 15.97
N ASP A 432 -35.49 -15.21 17.18
CA ASP A 432 -34.17 -15.75 17.54
C ASP A 432 -34.18 -17.28 17.49
N PHE A 433 -35.21 -17.92 18.05
CA PHE A 433 -35.42 -19.37 17.98
C PHE A 433 -35.46 -19.87 16.53
N SER A 434 -36.26 -19.25 15.67
CA SER A 434 -36.38 -19.65 14.26
C SER A 434 -35.04 -19.52 13.51
N LEU A 435 -34.28 -18.46 13.77
CA LEU A 435 -32.94 -18.26 13.21
C LEU A 435 -31.96 -19.31 13.74
N LEU A 436 -31.93 -19.56 15.05
CA LEU A 436 -31.02 -20.51 15.68
C LEU A 436 -31.29 -21.95 15.23
N MET A 437 -32.56 -22.34 15.05
CA MET A 437 -32.91 -23.63 14.45
C MET A 437 -32.44 -23.71 12.99
N LYS A 438 -32.66 -22.68 12.15
CA LYS A 438 -32.13 -22.67 10.77
C LYS A 438 -30.59 -22.80 10.73
N ILE A 439 -29.86 -22.10 11.61
CA ILE A 439 -28.39 -22.21 11.67
C ILE A 439 -27.97 -23.61 12.13
N LYS A 440 -28.62 -24.18 13.15
CA LYS A 440 -28.37 -25.54 13.66
C LYS A 440 -28.51 -26.59 12.57
N ASP A 441 -29.59 -26.53 11.80
CA ASP A 441 -29.90 -27.55 10.81
C ASP A 441 -28.94 -27.47 9.61
N ILE A 442 -28.61 -26.25 9.16
CA ILE A 442 -27.53 -26.02 8.20
C ILE A 442 -26.15 -26.50 8.74
N ARG A 443 -25.86 -26.29 10.03
CA ARG A 443 -24.64 -26.81 10.69
C ARG A 443 -24.61 -28.34 10.68
N ASN A 444 -25.74 -29.00 10.90
CA ASN A 444 -25.86 -30.46 10.82
C ASN A 444 -25.69 -30.95 9.37
N GLU A 445 -26.27 -30.27 8.38
CA GLU A 445 -26.07 -30.55 6.96
C GLU A 445 -24.60 -30.40 6.52
N ILE A 446 -23.87 -29.40 7.04
CA ILE A 446 -22.42 -29.24 6.79
C ILE A 446 -21.63 -30.40 7.42
N VAL A 447 -21.92 -30.74 8.68
CA VAL A 447 -21.14 -31.73 9.45
C VAL A 447 -21.41 -33.18 9.01
N HIS A 448 -22.65 -33.52 8.65
CA HIS A 448 -23.05 -34.90 8.33
C HIS A 448 -23.11 -35.18 6.82
N GLU A 449 -23.43 -34.18 5.99
CA GLU A 449 -23.58 -34.35 4.54
C GLU A 449 -22.50 -33.62 3.73
N GLY A 450 -21.65 -32.82 4.38
CA GLY A 450 -20.58 -32.06 3.71
C GLY A 450 -21.08 -30.91 2.84
N LYS A 451 -22.35 -30.50 2.97
CA LYS A 451 -22.98 -29.43 2.18
C LYS A 451 -22.29 -28.07 2.36
N SER A 452 -22.58 -27.14 1.45
CA SER A 452 -22.14 -25.74 1.53
C SER A 452 -23.31 -24.84 1.91
N PRO A 453 -23.18 -23.97 2.93
CA PRO A 453 -24.24 -23.04 3.31
C PRO A 453 -24.37 -21.89 2.30
N GLU A 454 -25.55 -21.27 2.29
CA GLU A 454 -25.77 -19.97 1.65
C GLU A 454 -24.96 -18.88 2.38
N LYS A 455 -24.51 -17.84 1.66
CA LYS A 455 -23.76 -16.72 2.26
C LYS A 455 -24.57 -16.03 3.36
N ASP A 456 -25.84 -15.77 3.09
CA ASP A 456 -26.74 -14.98 3.92
C ASP A 456 -26.99 -15.62 5.31
N ILE A 457 -27.08 -16.96 5.39
CA ILE A 457 -27.24 -17.66 6.68
C ILE A 457 -25.93 -17.68 7.49
N VAL A 458 -24.76 -17.61 6.82
CA VAL A 458 -23.46 -17.48 7.48
C VAL A 458 -23.30 -16.05 8.02
N GLU A 459 -23.65 -15.03 7.24
CA GLU A 459 -23.63 -13.63 7.70
C GLU A 459 -24.63 -13.40 8.85
N ALA A 460 -25.81 -14.04 8.83
CA ALA A 460 -26.74 -14.02 9.95
C ALA A 460 -26.17 -14.71 11.20
N CYS A 461 -25.49 -15.86 11.04
CA CYS A 461 -24.80 -16.55 12.14
C CYS A 461 -23.70 -15.68 12.77
N ILE A 462 -22.82 -15.08 11.95
CA ILE A 462 -21.75 -14.20 12.43
C ILE A 462 -22.31 -12.91 13.04
N SER A 463 -23.41 -12.35 12.52
CA SER A 463 -24.11 -11.21 13.11
C SER A 463 -24.67 -11.54 14.50
N PHE A 464 -25.27 -12.74 14.68
CA PHE A 464 -25.75 -13.19 15.98
C PHE A 464 -24.59 -13.45 16.95
N ALA A 465 -23.53 -14.15 16.51
CA ALA A 465 -22.31 -14.36 17.31
C ALA A 465 -21.65 -13.02 17.73
N THR A 466 -21.64 -12.01 16.86
CA THR A 466 -21.15 -10.65 17.18
C THR A 466 -21.94 -10.01 18.32
N GLN A 467 -23.26 -10.20 18.36
CA GLN A 467 -24.12 -9.70 19.44
C GLN A 467 -23.85 -10.44 20.75
N VAL A 468 -23.68 -11.77 20.69
CA VAL A 468 -23.28 -12.60 21.85
C VAL A 468 -21.95 -12.12 22.43
N VAL A 469 -20.90 -11.98 21.60
CA VAL A 469 -19.59 -11.48 22.03
C VAL A 469 -19.72 -10.11 22.70
N ARG A 470 -20.40 -9.15 22.06
CA ARG A 470 -20.61 -7.80 22.62
C ARG A 470 -21.34 -7.82 23.97
N TRP A 471 -22.32 -8.70 24.15
CA TRP A 471 -23.04 -8.86 25.42
C TRP A 471 -22.12 -9.41 26.53
N TYR A 472 -21.33 -10.45 26.25
CA TYR A 472 -20.35 -10.99 27.21
C TYR A 472 -19.30 -9.95 27.62
N ILE A 473 -18.69 -9.26 26.64
CA ILE A 473 -17.68 -8.24 26.95
C ILE A 473 -18.30 -7.05 27.71
N GLY A 474 -19.51 -6.61 27.34
CA GLY A 474 -20.21 -5.53 28.04
C GLY A 474 -20.49 -5.88 29.50
N ASN A 475 -20.96 -7.09 29.79
CA ASN A 475 -21.20 -7.57 31.15
C ASN A 475 -19.90 -7.70 31.96
N TYR A 476 -18.83 -8.23 31.35
CA TYR A 476 -17.53 -8.40 32.00
C TYR A 476 -16.92 -7.04 32.39
N ILE A 477 -16.90 -6.07 31.45
CA ILE A 477 -16.44 -4.71 31.73
C ILE A 477 -17.34 -4.03 32.77
N GLY A 478 -18.66 -4.21 32.70
CA GLY A 478 -19.61 -3.68 33.68
C GLY A 478 -19.35 -4.20 35.10
N GLY A 479 -19.02 -5.48 35.25
CA GLY A 479 -18.57 -6.05 36.53
C GLY A 479 -17.23 -5.48 37.00
N LYS A 480 -16.28 -5.29 36.08
CA LYS A 480 -14.92 -4.78 36.35
C LYS A 480 -14.76 -3.26 36.32
N ILE A 481 -15.84 -2.48 36.24
CA ILE A 481 -15.77 -1.00 36.19
C ILE A 481 -15.23 -0.35 37.48
N HIS A 482 -14.97 -1.15 38.53
CA HIS A 482 -14.33 -0.75 39.77
C HIS A 482 -12.83 -1.12 39.84
N GLU A 483 -12.31 -1.81 38.82
CA GLU A 483 -10.89 -2.16 38.63
C GLU A 483 -10.19 -1.23 37.60
N LEU A 484 -10.92 -0.25 37.04
CA LEU A 484 -10.52 0.63 35.93
C LEU A 484 -10.55 2.12 36.30
#